data_AF-H9FIB3-F1
#
_entry.id   AF-H9FIB3-F1
#
_cell.length_a   1.000
_cell.length_b   1.000
_cell.length_c   1.000
_cell.angle_alpha   90.00
_cell.angle_beta   90.00
_cell.angle_gamma   90.00
#
_symmetry.space_group_name_H-M   'P 1'
#
loop_
_entity.id
_entity.type
_entity.pdbx_description
1 polymer ?
#
loop_
_entity_poly.entity_id
_entity_poly.type
_entity_poly.pdbx_seq_one_letter_code
_entity_poly.pdbx_strand_id
1 'polypeptide(L)'
;MKPDNLGTFEIYCQAGSHREAGMRAIYNVSQCPGHQATPRQRYQAARIYYIMAEEVEWDYCPDRSWELEWHNQSEKDSYGYIFLNNKDGLLGSRYKKAVFREYTDGTFRIPRPRTGPEEHLGI
;
A
#
# COMPACT_ATOMS: atom_id res chain seq x y z
N MET A 1 -15.50 -22.57 -1.45
CA MET A 1 -15.70 -21.46 -0.48
C MET A 1 -16.92 -21.78 0.38
N LYS A 2 -16.85 -21.55 1.70
CA LYS A 2 -18.01 -21.62 2.61
C LYS A 2 -18.16 -20.22 3.26
N PRO A 3 -19.23 -19.46 2.96
CA PRO A 3 -19.43 -18.16 3.57
C PRO A 3 -19.62 -18.28 5.10
N ASP A 4 -18.98 -17.38 5.84
CA ASP A 4 -18.98 -17.35 7.31
C ASP A 4 -19.51 -16.04 7.90
N ASN A 5 -19.77 -15.04 7.04
CA ASN A 5 -20.31 -13.74 7.42
C ASN A 5 -21.52 -13.39 6.55
N LEU A 6 -22.59 -12.95 7.21
CA LEU A 6 -23.77 -12.42 6.53
C LEU A 6 -23.46 -11.02 5.99
N GLY A 7 -23.98 -10.70 4.81
CA GLY A 7 -23.78 -9.38 4.22
C GLY A 7 -23.80 -9.38 2.70
N THR A 8 -23.59 -8.19 2.15
CA THR A 8 -23.39 -7.97 0.73
C THR A 8 -21.93 -7.62 0.49
N PHE A 9 -21.30 -8.33 -0.43
CA PHE A 9 -19.86 -8.29 -0.63
C PHE A 9 -19.54 -8.07 -2.10
N GLU A 10 -18.48 -7.31 -2.37
CA GLU A 10 -17.96 -7.09 -3.73
C GLU A 10 -17.04 -8.24 -4.13
N ILE A 11 -17.19 -8.74 -5.35
CA ILE A 11 -16.18 -9.55 -6.04
C ILE A 11 -15.66 -8.68 -7.18
N TYR A 12 -14.37 -8.39 -7.20
CA TYR A 12 -13.78 -7.52 -8.21
C TYR A 12 -12.39 -8.02 -8.61
N CYS A 13 -11.94 -7.62 -9.80
CA CYS A 13 -10.57 -7.85 -10.22
C CYS A 13 -9.63 -6.86 -9.54
N GLN A 14 -8.55 -7.34 -8.92
CA GLN A 14 -7.58 -6.46 -8.26
C GLN A 14 -6.69 -5.67 -9.25
N ALA A 15 -6.65 -6.05 -10.53
CA ALA A 15 -5.99 -5.26 -11.56
C ALA A 15 -6.75 -3.94 -11.77
N GLY A 16 -6.07 -2.81 -11.52
CA GLY A 16 -6.69 -1.47 -11.49
C GLY A 16 -7.48 -1.16 -12.76
N SER A 17 -6.87 -1.36 -13.93
CA SER A 17 -7.51 -1.11 -15.23
C SER A 17 -8.79 -1.94 -15.44
N HIS A 18 -8.80 -3.20 -14.99
CA HIS A 18 -9.97 -4.06 -15.13
C HIS A 18 -11.09 -3.64 -14.18
N ARG A 19 -10.75 -3.26 -12.94
CA ARG A 19 -11.72 -2.74 -11.98
C ARG A 19 -12.36 -1.45 -12.47
N GLU A 20 -11.54 -0.52 -12.97
CA GLU A 20 -11.98 0.75 -13.55
C GLU A 20 -12.85 0.53 -14.79
N ALA A 21 -12.53 -0.47 -15.62
CA ALA A 21 -13.35 -0.91 -16.73
C ALA A 21 -14.64 -1.67 -16.32
N GLY A 22 -14.88 -1.84 -15.02
CA GLY A 22 -16.14 -2.39 -14.50
C GLY A 22 -16.13 -3.89 -14.19
N MET A 23 -14.96 -4.54 -14.14
CA MET A 23 -14.84 -5.94 -13.73
C MET A 23 -15.07 -6.12 -12.22
N ARG A 24 -16.34 -5.96 -11.83
CA ARG A 24 -16.85 -6.09 -10.46
C ARG A 24 -18.26 -6.66 -10.50
N ALA A 25 -18.61 -7.40 -9.45
CA ALA A 25 -19.92 -7.97 -9.21
C ALA A 25 -20.20 -7.91 -7.70
N ILE A 26 -21.46 -8.18 -7.33
CA ILE A 26 -21.90 -8.22 -5.94
C ILE A 26 -22.49 -9.60 -5.68
N TYR A 27 -22.19 -10.18 -4.52
CA TYR A 27 -22.89 -11.36 -4.01
C TYR A 27 -23.44 -11.09 -2.61
N ASN A 28 -24.54 -11.78 -2.29
CA ASN A 28 -25.23 -11.65 -1.02
C ASN A 28 -25.17 -12.98 -0.26
N VAL A 29 -24.82 -12.91 1.03
CA VAL A 29 -24.88 -14.02 1.96
C VAL A 29 -25.99 -13.72 2.97
N SER A 30 -27.10 -14.43 2.84
CA SER A 30 -28.27 -14.32 3.70
C SER A 30 -28.42 -15.53 4.62
N GLN A 31 -29.10 -15.35 5.75
CA GLN A 31 -29.45 -16.46 6.62
C GLN A 31 -30.47 -17.38 5.93
N CYS A 32 -30.12 -18.65 5.73
CA CYS A 32 -31.06 -19.63 5.19
C CYS A 32 -32.14 -19.98 6.23
N PRO A 33 -33.42 -20.14 5.83
CA PRO A 33 -34.47 -20.65 6.71
C PRO A 33 -34.08 -22.00 7.34
N GLY A 34 -34.34 -22.16 8.64
CA GLY A 34 -34.09 -23.42 9.36
C GLY A 34 -32.62 -23.71 9.69
N HIS A 35 -31.66 -22.88 9.27
CA HIS A 35 -30.27 -22.96 9.75
C HIS A 35 -30.06 -21.94 10.88
N GLN A 36 -29.44 -22.37 11.98
CA GLN A 36 -28.99 -21.44 13.02
C GLN A 36 -27.69 -20.76 12.57
N ALA A 37 -27.55 -19.48 12.90
CA ALA A 37 -26.31 -18.76 12.71
C ALA A 37 -25.19 -19.47 13.47
N THR A 38 -24.06 -19.73 12.83
CA THR A 38 -22.87 -20.25 13.49
C THR A 38 -22.46 -19.30 14.62
N PRO A 39 -22.08 -19.80 15.81
CA PRO A 39 -21.61 -18.94 16.89
C PRO A 39 -20.51 -18.01 16.38
N ARG A 40 -20.63 -16.71 16.69
CA ARG A 40 -19.59 -15.74 16.35
C ARG A 40 -18.23 -16.25 16.84
N GLN A 41 -17.23 -16.16 15.98
CA GLN A 41 -15.86 -16.55 16.30
C GLN A 41 -15.41 -15.76 17.55
N ARG A 42 -15.01 -16.49 18.60
CA ARG A 42 -14.49 -15.85 19.82
C ARG A 42 -13.03 -15.47 19.58
N TYR A 43 -12.75 -14.18 19.52
CA TYR A 43 -11.38 -13.68 19.48
C TYR A 43 -10.69 -13.90 20.83
N GLN A 44 -9.45 -14.39 20.80
CA GLN A 44 -8.69 -14.74 22.00
C GLN A 44 -7.77 -13.60 22.47
N ALA A 45 -7.31 -12.75 21.56
CA ALA A 45 -6.41 -11.65 21.86
C ALA A 45 -6.73 -10.44 20.99
N ALA A 46 -6.49 -9.25 21.52
CA ALA A 46 -6.53 -8.00 20.79
C ALA A 46 -5.12 -7.56 20.41
N ARG A 47 -4.93 -7.12 19.17
CA ARG A 47 -3.73 -6.40 18.73
C ARG A 47 -4.15 -5.00 18.33
N ILE A 48 -3.55 -4.00 18.96
CA ILE A 48 -3.89 -2.60 18.75
C ILE A 48 -2.72 -1.94 18.03
N TYR A 49 -3.00 -1.33 16.88
CA TYR A 49 -2.03 -0.58 16.08
C TYR A 49 -2.57 0.84 15.89
N TYR A 50 -1.69 1.83 15.98
CA TYR A 50 -2.02 3.22 15.71
C TYR A 50 -1.33 3.60 14.41
N ILE A 51 -2.11 3.79 13.35
CA ILE A 51 -1.58 4.03 12.00
C ILE A 51 -2.24 5.29 11.43
N MET A 52 -1.42 6.19 10.87
CA MET A 52 -1.88 7.39 10.16
C MET A 52 -1.39 7.36 8.71
N ALA A 53 -2.18 7.93 7.80
CA ALA A 53 -1.73 8.27 6.45
C ALA A 53 -1.10 9.67 6.47
N GLU A 54 0.20 9.74 6.18
CA GLU A 54 0.98 10.98 6.18
C GLU A 54 1.37 11.39 4.78
N GLU A 55 1.30 12.68 4.49
CA GLU A 55 1.89 13.24 3.28
C GLU A 55 3.40 13.41 3.46
N VAL A 56 4.18 12.77 2.60
CA VAL A 56 5.64 12.88 2.56
C VAL A 56 6.11 13.21 1.15
N GLU A 57 7.26 13.85 1.05
CA GLU A 57 8.00 13.86 -0.20
C GLU A 57 8.81 12.57 -0.30
N TRP A 58 8.47 11.73 -1.27
CA TRP A 58 9.11 10.44 -1.49
C TRP A 58 10.08 10.53 -2.67
N ASP A 59 11.35 10.20 -2.44
CA ASP A 59 12.36 10.06 -3.48
C ASP A 59 12.54 8.59 -3.86
N TYR A 60 12.26 8.25 -5.12
CA TYR A 60 12.43 6.88 -5.62
C TYR A 60 13.89 6.50 -5.87
N CYS A 61 14.78 7.49 -6.01
CA CYS A 61 16.20 7.26 -6.24
C CYS A 61 17.01 8.34 -5.51
N PRO A 62 17.05 8.28 -4.16
CA PRO A 62 17.80 9.24 -3.36
C PRO A 62 19.31 9.13 -3.60
N ASP A 63 19.79 7.96 -4.02
CA ASP A 63 21.16 7.72 -4.46
C ASP A 63 21.16 7.06 -5.84
N ARG A 64 21.75 7.76 -6.82
CA ARG A 64 21.88 7.31 -8.20
C ARG A 64 23.27 6.75 -8.53
N SER A 65 24.22 6.82 -7.58
CA SER A 65 25.59 6.34 -7.79
C SER A 65 25.61 4.88 -8.22
N TRP A 66 24.81 4.04 -7.56
CA TRP A 66 24.71 2.61 -7.87
C TRP A 66 24.29 2.35 -9.33
N GLU A 67 23.28 3.08 -9.85
CA GLU A 67 22.84 2.93 -11.24
C GLU A 67 23.97 3.28 -12.23
N LEU A 68 24.62 4.43 -12.02
CA LEU A 68 25.61 4.97 -12.95
C LEU A 68 26.91 4.16 -12.93
N GLU A 69 27.37 3.73 -11.74
CA GLU A 69 28.55 2.88 -11.59
C GLU A 69 28.32 1.50 -12.20
N TRP A 70 27.18 0.88 -11.90
CA TRP A 70 26.87 -0.46 -12.39
C TRP A 70 26.75 -0.52 -13.91
N HIS A 71 26.13 0.49 -14.51
CA HIS A 71 25.94 0.54 -15.96
C HIS A 71 27.09 1.21 -16.72
N ASN A 72 28.04 1.86 -16.02
CA ASN A 72 29.14 2.63 -16.59
C ASN A 72 28.66 3.60 -17.68
N GLN A 73 27.56 4.31 -17.40
CA GLN A 73 26.86 5.18 -18.34
C GLN A 73 26.77 6.61 -17.79
N SER A 74 26.71 7.58 -18.69
CA SER A 74 26.36 8.93 -18.31
C SER A 74 24.88 8.99 -17.91
N GLU A 75 24.51 9.98 -17.10
CA GLU A 75 23.12 10.15 -16.67
C GLU A 75 22.12 10.18 -17.82
N LYS A 76 22.49 10.76 -18.97
CA LYS A 76 21.60 10.92 -20.13
C LYS A 76 21.44 9.63 -20.94
N ASP A 77 22.46 8.78 -20.88
CA ASP A 77 22.48 7.52 -21.61
C ASP A 77 21.88 6.37 -20.78
N SER A 78 21.64 6.62 -19.48
CA SER A 78 21.06 5.63 -18.58
C SER A 78 19.59 5.38 -18.88
N TYR A 79 19.16 4.12 -18.73
CA TYR A 79 17.76 3.74 -18.87
C TYR A 79 16.85 4.49 -17.88
N GLY A 80 17.35 4.76 -16.67
CA GLY A 80 16.65 5.53 -15.64
C GLY A 80 16.40 7.00 -16.02
N TYR A 81 17.12 7.55 -17.00
CA TYR A 81 17.05 8.97 -17.34
C TYR A 81 15.62 9.44 -17.55
N ILE A 82 14.82 8.73 -18.34
CA ILE A 82 13.43 9.12 -18.67
C ILE A 82 12.51 9.19 -17.45
N PHE A 83 12.84 8.50 -16.36
CA PHE A 83 12.04 8.46 -15.13
C PHE A 83 12.58 9.41 -14.04
N LEU A 84 13.89 9.62 -14.01
CA LEU A 84 14.58 10.31 -12.91
C LEU A 84 14.94 11.76 -13.24
N ASN A 85 15.05 12.14 -14.51
CA ASN A 85 15.40 13.51 -14.88
C ASN A 85 14.22 14.46 -14.64
N ASN A 86 14.53 15.68 -14.21
CA ASN A 86 13.58 16.76 -13.95
C ASN A 86 13.65 17.88 -15.01
N LYS A 87 14.12 17.55 -16.22
CA LYS A 87 14.27 18.51 -17.33
C LYS A 87 13.08 18.37 -18.27
N ASP A 88 12.93 19.36 -19.16
CA ASP A 88 11.92 19.33 -20.22
C ASP A 88 10.47 19.12 -19.74
N GLY A 89 10.17 19.59 -18.52
CA GLY A 89 8.84 19.48 -17.89
C GLY A 89 8.58 18.17 -17.12
N LEU A 90 9.59 17.31 -16.97
CA LEU A 90 9.50 16.09 -16.17
C LEU A 90 9.63 16.37 -14.67
N LEU A 91 8.96 15.58 -13.85
CA LEU A 91 8.93 15.74 -12.39
C LEU A 91 10.19 15.23 -11.69
N GLY A 92 10.95 14.35 -12.34
CA GLY A 92 12.11 13.67 -11.74
C GLY A 92 11.74 12.56 -10.77
N SER A 93 12.59 12.31 -9.77
CA SER A 93 12.48 11.18 -8.84
C SER A 93 11.63 11.45 -7.59
N ARG A 94 11.30 12.71 -7.30
CA ARG A 94 10.66 13.13 -6.04
C ARG A 94 9.19 13.46 -6.24
N TYR A 95 8.33 12.86 -5.43
CA TYR A 95 6.88 12.97 -5.54
C TYR A 95 6.24 13.11 -4.17
N LYS A 96 5.23 13.98 -4.06
CA LYS A 96 4.34 13.99 -2.88
C LYS A 96 3.51 12.71 -2.86
N LYS A 97 3.57 11.93 -1.78
CA LYS A 97 2.85 10.67 -1.58
C LYS A 97 2.13 10.67 -0.23
N ALA A 98 1.07 9.88 -0.11
CA ALA A 98 0.46 9.53 1.17
C ALA A 98 0.93 8.13 1.58
N VAL A 99 1.54 7.99 2.75
CA VAL A 99 2.13 6.72 3.24
C VAL A 99 1.60 6.37 4.61
N PHE A 100 1.42 5.08 4.89
CA PHE A 100 1.06 4.63 6.23
C PHE A 100 2.27 4.62 7.16
N ARG A 101 2.11 5.18 8.36
CA ARG A 101 3.12 5.23 9.42
C ARG A 101 2.51 4.83 10.75
N GLU A 102 3.30 4.10 11.54
CA GLU A 102 2.90 3.61 12.85
C GLU A 102 3.25 4.62 13.95
N TYR A 103 2.38 4.70 14.95
CA TYR A 103 2.47 5.57 16.12
C TYR A 103 2.40 4.75 17.41
N THR A 104 2.89 5.33 18.49
CA THR A 104 2.90 4.66 19.80
C THR A 104 1.51 4.52 20.42
N ASP A 105 0.63 5.49 20.16
CA ASP A 105 -0.69 5.59 20.78
C ASP A 105 -1.68 6.43 19.93
N GLY A 106 -2.93 6.50 20.39
CA GLY A 106 -4.03 7.18 19.72
C GLY A 106 -3.97 8.70 19.74
N THR A 107 -2.93 9.31 20.32
CA THR A 107 -2.70 10.77 20.21
C THR A 107 -2.00 11.13 18.91
N PHE A 108 -1.36 10.16 18.23
CA PHE A 108 -0.60 10.34 16.99
C PHE A 108 0.47 11.44 17.06
N ARG A 109 1.07 11.63 18.24
CA ARG A 109 2.13 12.64 18.45
C ARG A 109 3.53 12.09 18.30
N ILE A 110 3.72 10.81 18.66
CA ILE A 110 5.02 10.17 18.70
C ILE A 110 5.01 9.04 17.65
N PRO A 111 5.68 9.23 16.49
CA PRO A 111 5.83 8.16 15.52
C PRO A 111 6.66 7.04 16.12
N ARG A 112 6.29 5.79 15.83
CA ARG A 112 7.09 4.64 16.24
C ARG A 112 8.33 4.58 15.35
N PRO A 113 9.55 4.64 15.91
CA PRO A 113 10.76 4.64 15.10
C PRO A 113 10.92 3.31 14.38
N ARG A 114 11.23 3.35 13.09
CA ARG A 114 11.66 2.16 12.34
C ARG A 114 13.05 1.76 12.84
N THR A 115 13.23 0.48 13.11
CA THR A 115 14.51 -0.11 13.47
C THR A 115 15.27 -0.60 12.24
N GLY A 116 16.55 -0.93 12.37
CA GLY A 116 17.37 -1.42 11.24
C GLY A 116 16.71 -2.55 10.42
N PRO A 117 16.11 -3.58 11.07
CA PRO A 117 15.36 -4.61 10.34
C PRO A 117 14.17 -4.10 9.53
N GLU A 118 13.66 -2.90 9.79
CA GLU A 118 12.47 -2.31 9.15
C GLU A 118 12.83 -1.21 8.13
N GLU A 119 14.12 -0.89 7.97
CA GLU A 119 14.59 0.13 7.04
C GLU A 119 14.16 -0.17 5.59
N HIS A 120 14.24 -1.45 5.21
CA HIS A 120 13.89 -1.95 3.88
C HIS A 120 12.40 -1.79 3.52
N LEU A 121 11.52 -1.48 4.48
CA LEU A 121 10.08 -1.38 4.22
C LEU A 121 9.69 -0.24 3.29
N GLY A 122 10.51 0.81 3.18
CA GLY A 122 10.30 1.85 2.17
C GLY A 122 8.87 2.43 2.12
N ILE A 123 8.29 2.39 0.91
CA ILE A 123 6.89 2.69 0.55
C ILE A 123 6.20 1.44 -0.01
#